data_AF-A0A918DIC4-F1
#
_entry.id   AF-A0A918DIC4-F1
#
_cell.length_a   1.000
_cell.length_b   1.000
_cell.length_c   1.000
_cell.angle_alpha   90.00
_cell.angle_beta   90.00
_cell.angle_gamma   90.00
#
_symmetry.space_group_name_H-M   'P 1'
#
loop_
_entity.id
_entity.type
_entity.pdbx_description
1 polymer ?
#
loop_
_entity_poly.entity_id
_entity_poly.type
_entity_poly.pdbx_seq_one_letter_code
_entity_poly.pdbx_strand_id
1 'polypeptide(L)'
;MTKIEIFEHLKDILVNEFELPEEQISLGANLYEELDMDSIDAVDLVVKLREFSGKKIEAEAFKQVRTVGDVVDAVYQLMTE
;
A
#
# COMPACT_ATOMS: atom_id res chain seq x y z
N MET A 1 -1.45 -1.16 -15.90
CA MET A 1 -1.23 -2.06 -14.75
C MET A 1 -2.56 -2.53 -14.21
N THR A 2 -2.60 -3.76 -13.72
CA THR A 2 -3.77 -4.34 -13.05
C THR A 2 -3.66 -4.19 -11.53
N LYS A 3 -4.79 -4.31 -10.80
CA LYS A 3 -4.79 -4.36 -9.32
C LYS A 3 -3.88 -5.49 -8.78
N ILE A 4 -3.76 -6.58 -9.54
CA ILE A 4 -2.91 -7.72 -9.18
C ILE A 4 -1.44 -7.32 -9.20
N GLU A 5 -0.97 -6.67 -10.26
CA GLU A 5 0.43 -6.21 -10.36
C GLU A 5 0.78 -5.20 -9.25
N ILE A 6 -0.15 -4.31 -8.91
CA ILE A 6 0.02 -3.34 -7.81
C ILE A 6 0.09 -4.07 -6.47
N PHE A 7 -0.80 -5.05 -6.23
CA PHE A 7 -0.80 -5.84 -5.01
C PHE A 7 0.48 -6.66 -4.86
N GLU A 8 0.95 -7.32 -5.92
CA GLU A 8 2.20 -8.09 -5.85
C GLU A 8 3.40 -7.19 -5.55
N HIS A 9 3.46 -6.01 -6.17
CA HIS A 9 4.53 -5.05 -5.86
C HIS A 9 4.42 -4.47 -4.45
N LEU A 10 3.21 -4.15 -3.99
CA LEU A 10 2.95 -3.70 -2.63
C LEU A 10 3.34 -4.78 -1.62
N LYS A 11 2.98 -6.03 -1.89
CA LYS A 11 3.33 -7.19 -1.07
C LYS A 11 4.85 -7.35 -0.99
N ASP A 12 5.55 -7.22 -2.11
CA ASP A 12 7.02 -7.28 -2.15
C ASP A 12 7.66 -6.19 -1.28
N ILE A 13 7.16 -4.95 -1.36
CA ILE A 13 7.60 -3.84 -0.50
C ILE A 13 7.35 -4.18 0.98
N LEU A 14 6.14 -4.62 1.33
CA LEU A 14 5.78 -4.96 2.71
C LEU A 14 6.64 -6.11 3.27
N VAL A 15 6.97 -7.12 2.45
CA VAL A 15 7.83 -8.24 2.88
C VAL A 15 9.29 -7.83 2.98
N ASN A 16 9.82 -7.11 2.00
CA ASN A 16 11.25 -6.82 1.91
C ASN A 16 11.68 -5.58 2.70
N GLU A 17 10.88 -4.50 2.66
CA GLU A 17 11.21 -3.23 3.30
C GLU A 17 10.66 -3.15 4.73
N PHE A 18 9.47 -3.72 4.96
CA PHE A 18 8.81 -3.70 6.27
C PHE A 18 8.95 -5.02 7.03
N GLU A 19 9.66 -6.00 6.47
CA GLU A 19 9.93 -7.32 7.08
C GLU A 19 8.64 -8.05 7.53
N LEU A 20 7.52 -7.77 6.86
CA LEU A 20 6.22 -8.33 7.20
C LEU A 20 6.03 -9.74 6.63
N PRO A 21 5.38 -10.66 7.36
CA PRO A 21 5.09 -11.99 6.86
C PRO A 21 4.13 -11.95 5.67
N GLU A 22 4.50 -12.60 4.58
CA GLU A 22 3.68 -12.67 3.38
C GLU A 22 2.29 -13.29 3.60
N GLU A 23 2.18 -14.13 4.64
CA GLU A 23 0.96 -14.80 5.08
C GLU A 23 -0.03 -13.85 5.77
N GLN A 24 0.46 -12.77 6.38
CA GLN A 24 -0.36 -11.74 7.01
C GLN A 24 -0.83 -10.69 6.00
N ILE A 25 -0.12 -10.54 4.87
CA ILE A 25 -0.46 -9.57 3.84
C ILE A 25 -1.61 -10.10 2.98
N SER A 26 -2.82 -9.69 3.34
CA SER A 26 -4.05 -9.95 2.59
C SER A 26 -4.73 -8.65 2.19
N LEU A 27 -5.52 -8.65 1.12
CA LEU A 27 -6.28 -7.44 0.69
C LEU A 27 -7.20 -6.89 1.80
N GLY A 28 -7.71 -7.74 2.68
CA GLY A 28 -8.49 -7.33 3.84
C GLY A 28 -7.68 -7.00 5.08
N ALA A 29 -6.35 -7.19 5.06
CA ALA A 29 -5.51 -7.03 6.23
C ALA A 29 -5.42 -5.55 6.61
N ASN A 30 -5.64 -5.25 7.89
CA ASN A 30 -5.50 -3.90 8.42
C ASN A 30 -4.01 -3.55 8.62
N LEU A 31 -3.57 -2.47 8.00
CA LEU A 31 -2.17 -2.01 8.07
C LEU A 31 -1.76 -1.72 9.53
N TYR A 32 -2.65 -1.13 10.32
CA TYR A 32 -2.35 -0.69 11.68
C TYR A 32 -2.64 -1.78 12.72
N GLU A 33 -3.74 -2.50 12.59
CA GLU A 33 -4.18 -3.47 13.61
C GLU A 33 -3.63 -4.88 13.40
N GLU A 34 -3.35 -5.30 12.16
CA GLU A 34 -2.88 -6.65 11.87
C GLU A 34 -1.41 -6.69 11.45
N LEU A 35 -0.96 -5.68 10.71
CA LEU A 35 0.42 -5.57 10.25
C LEU A 35 1.27 -4.69 11.18
N ASP A 36 0.72 -4.23 12.31
CA ASP A 36 1.39 -3.40 13.32
C ASP A 36 2.17 -2.21 12.70
N MET A 37 1.70 -1.67 11.57
CA MET A 37 2.38 -0.55 10.91
C MET A 37 2.16 0.74 11.69
N ASP A 38 3.24 1.46 11.94
CA ASP A 38 3.17 2.78 12.56
C ASP A 38 2.79 3.86 11.54
N SER A 39 2.46 5.04 12.06
CA SER A 39 2.22 6.22 11.23
C SER A 39 3.44 6.63 10.38
N ILE A 40 4.65 6.24 10.79
CA ILE A 40 5.89 6.47 10.03
C ILE A 40 5.97 5.49 8.87
N ASP A 41 5.74 4.20 9.12
CA ASP A 41 5.77 3.16 8.10
C ASP A 41 4.74 3.42 7.00
N ALA A 42 3.54 3.87 7.40
CA ALA A 42 2.51 4.28 6.47
C ALA A 42 2.97 5.43 5.55
N VAL A 43 3.75 6.38 6.06
CA VAL A 43 4.29 7.49 5.26
C VAL A 43 5.37 6.98 4.30
N ASP A 44 6.28 6.11 4.74
CA ASP A 44 7.28 5.49 3.87
C ASP A 44 6.64 4.67 2.74
N LEU A 45 5.59 3.91 3.05
CA LEU A 45 4.83 3.14 2.07
C LEU A 45 4.24 4.05 0.97
N VAL A 46 3.67 5.21 1.34
CA VAL A 46 3.17 6.21 0.36
C VAL A 46 4.28 6.67 -0.56
N VAL A 47 5.46 6.97 0.00
CA VAL A 47 6.59 7.50 -0.76
C VAL A 47 7.01 6.48 -1.82
N LYS A 48 7.17 5.21 -1.43
CA LYS A 48 7.50 4.10 -2.33
C LYS A 48 6.45 3.90 -3.42
N LEU A 49 5.17 3.94 -3.05
CA LEU A 49 4.07 3.79 -4.02
C LEU A 49 3.97 4.97 -4.98
N ARG A 50 4.28 6.19 -4.53
CA ARG A 50 4.39 7.36 -5.41
C ARG A 50 5.54 7.21 -6.42
N GLU A 51 6.69 6.72 -5.98
CA GLU A 51 7.83 6.44 -6.86
C GLU A 51 7.48 5.37 -7.90
N PHE A 52 6.81 4.30 -7.47
CA PHE A 52 6.37 3.22 -8.34
C PHE A 52 5.30 3.66 -9.35
N SER A 53 4.23 4.31 -8.88
CA SER A 53 3.14 4.78 -9.75
C SER A 53 3.55 5.97 -10.62
N GLY A 54 4.64 6.68 -10.28
CA GLY A 54 5.06 7.92 -10.93
C GLY A 54 4.06 9.08 -10.77
N LYS A 55 3.03 8.93 -9.92
CA LYS A 55 1.96 9.91 -9.71
C LYS A 55 1.91 10.39 -8.26
N LYS A 56 1.45 11.62 -8.07
CA LYS A 56 1.21 12.17 -6.74
C LYS A 56 -0.02 11.53 -6.13
N ILE A 57 0.18 10.67 -5.14
CA ILE A 57 -0.88 10.16 -4.26
C ILE A 57 -1.31 11.28 -3.32
N GLU A 58 -2.53 11.79 -3.43
CA GLU A 58 -3.06 12.81 -2.52
C GLU A 58 -3.05 12.31 -1.06
N ALA A 59 -2.66 13.16 -0.12
CA ALA A 59 -2.64 12.79 1.30
C ALA A 59 -4.04 12.42 1.83
N GLU A 60 -5.11 12.99 1.25
CA GLU A 60 -6.49 12.65 1.61
C GLU A 60 -6.88 11.23 1.21
N ALA A 61 -6.44 10.77 0.02
CA ALA A 61 -6.66 9.39 -0.41
C ALA A 61 -6.01 8.42 0.58
N PHE A 62 -4.80 8.73 1.04
CA PHE A 62 -4.09 7.86 1.98
C PHE A 62 -4.61 7.93 3.42
N LYS A 63 -5.19 9.05 3.85
CA LYS A 63 -5.85 9.14 5.17
C LYS A 63 -7.05 8.20 5.33
N GLN A 64 -7.67 7.81 4.21
CA GLN A 64 -8.79 6.87 4.21
C GLN A 64 -8.37 5.41 4.09
N VAL A 65 -7.12 5.16 3.71
CA VAL A 65 -6.56 3.81 3.61
C VAL A 65 -6.41 3.21 5.01
N ARG A 66 -7.04 2.05 5.22
CA ARG A 66 -6.87 1.26 6.45
C ARG A 66 -6.35 -0.13 6.15
N THR A 67 -6.68 -0.66 4.98
CA THR A 67 -6.32 -2.01 4.57
C THR A 67 -5.35 -2.01 3.38
N VAL A 68 -4.67 -3.13 3.19
CA VAL A 68 -3.83 -3.36 1.99
C VAL A 68 -4.66 -3.19 0.71
N GLY A 69 -5.91 -3.63 0.70
CA GLY A 69 -6.83 -3.46 -0.41
C GLY A 69 -7.12 -1.99 -0.73
N ASP A 70 -7.30 -1.16 0.30
CA ASP A 70 -7.50 0.28 0.10
C ASP A 70 -6.28 0.93 -0.56
N VAL A 71 -5.06 0.50 -0.20
CA VAL A 71 -3.82 0.98 -0.82
C VAL A 71 -3.82 0.63 -2.31
N VAL A 72 -4.12 -0.63 -2.63
CA VAL A 72 -4.14 -1.12 -4.01
C VAL A 72 -5.19 -0.38 -4.83
N ASP A 73 -6.39 -0.17 -4.28
CA ASP A 73 -7.44 0.58 -4.96
C ASP A 73 -7.06 2.05 -5.18
N ALA A 74 -6.49 2.71 -4.17
CA ALA A 74 -6.04 4.09 -4.28
C ALA A 74 -5.00 4.27 -5.40
N VAL A 75 -3.99 3.39 -5.45
CA VAL A 75 -2.97 3.42 -6.52
C VAL A 75 -3.60 3.07 -7.87
N TYR A 76 -4.47 2.06 -7.92
CA TYR A 76 -5.13 1.67 -9.16
C TYR A 76 -5.99 2.79 -9.75
N GLN A 77 -6.76 3.50 -8.92
CA GLN A 77 -7.55 4.66 -9.34
C GLN A 77 -6.64 5.76 -9.90
N LEU A 78 -5.56 6.10 -9.20
CA LEU A 78 -4.59 7.10 -9.66
C LEU A 78 -3.94 6.75 -11.01
N MET A 79 -3.65 5.48 -11.27
CA MET A 79 -3.06 5.03 -12.53
C MET A 79 -4.06 4.94 -13.68
N THR A 80 -5.37 4.89 -13.37
CA THR A 80 -6.44 4.77 -14.36
C THR A 80 -7.02 6.14 -14.76
N GLU A 81 -6.84 7.16 -13.93
CA GLU A 81 -7.01 8.58 -14.31
C GLU A 81 -5.89 9.08 -15.24
#